data_AF-A0AAY5KY53-F1
#
_entry.id   AF-A0AAY5KY53-F1
#
_cell.length_a   1.000
_cell.length_b   1.000
_cell.length_c   1.000
_cell.angle_alpha   90.00
_cell.angle_beta   90.00
_cell.angle_gamma   90.00
#
_symmetry.space_group_name_H-M   'P 1'
#
loop_
_entity.id
_entity.type
_entity.pdbx_description
1 polymer ?
#
loop_
_entity_poly.entity_id
_entity_poly.type
_entity_poly.pdbx_seq_one_letter_code
_entity_poly.pdbx_strand_id
1 'polypeptide(L)'
;TFSFDTELILQAANEAYRKEGTLLTNPAIKSNILDKLAESIFVYTAYPSQAQREQVAEALVAKHPCLRDPVSLNGLYSWHNSLKYKLGNYRAKVRHLGLPELNVNSRKRKSSADSSTLGRSLKRANKSEVNYLPPHPPGETDATLEKERVELLYEYQKRNNNKLINE
;
A
#
# COMPACT_ATOMS: atom_id res chain seq x y z
N THR A 1 23.38 -10.20 -14.43
CA THR A 1 23.46 -11.64 -14.12
C THR A 1 22.92 -11.87 -12.72
N PHE A 2 22.19 -12.95 -12.48
CA PHE A 2 21.66 -13.28 -11.15
C PHE A 2 22.75 -13.88 -10.25
N SER A 3 22.44 -14.15 -8.98
CA SER A 3 23.36 -14.88 -8.10
C SER A 3 23.62 -16.29 -8.64
N PHE A 4 24.77 -16.86 -8.29
CA PHE A 4 25.16 -18.21 -8.72
C PHE A 4 24.05 -19.24 -8.48
N ASP A 5 23.51 -19.29 -7.26
CA ASP A 5 22.42 -20.23 -6.91
C ASP A 5 21.16 -20.01 -7.75
N THR A 6 20.83 -18.75 -8.05
CA THR A 6 19.66 -18.41 -8.86
C THR A 6 19.87 -18.82 -10.32
N GLU A 7 21.06 -18.57 -10.88
CA GLU A 7 21.40 -19.00 -12.24
C GLU A 7 21.39 -20.54 -12.35
N LEU A 8 21.93 -21.25 -11.37
CA LEU A 8 21.93 -22.72 -11.35
C LEU A 8 20.51 -23.30 -11.37
N ILE A 9 19.62 -22.74 -10.53
CA ILE A 9 18.21 -23.15 -10.49
C ILE A 9 17.50 -22.80 -11.79
N LEU A 10 17.76 -21.62 -12.36
CA LEU A 10 17.18 -21.19 -13.63
C LEU A 10 17.62 -22.08 -14.80
N GLN A 11 18.88 -22.53 -14.81
CA GLN A 11 19.39 -23.47 -15.81
C GLN A 11 18.65 -24.80 -15.72
N ALA A 12 18.62 -25.42 -14.53
CA ALA A 12 17.92 -26.69 -14.31
C ALA A 12 16.42 -26.59 -14.64
N ALA A 13 15.77 -25.49 -14.26
CA ALA A 13 14.36 -25.26 -14.55
C ALA A 13 14.09 -25.04 -16.05
N ASN A 14 14.98 -24.35 -16.76
CA ASN A 14 14.88 -24.19 -18.22
C ASN A 14 15.04 -25.53 -18.95
N GLU A 15 15.91 -26.41 -18.46
CA GLU A 15 16.05 -27.77 -18.99
C GLU A 15 14.78 -28.60 -18.76
N ALA A 16 14.21 -28.56 -17.55
CA ALA A 16 12.95 -29.22 -17.24
C ALA A 16 11.79 -28.69 -18.12
N TYR A 17 11.74 -27.37 -18.32
CA TYR A 17 10.76 -26.74 -19.22
C TYR A 17 10.89 -27.24 -20.66
N ARG A 18 12.12 -27.41 -21.17
CA ARG A 18 12.36 -27.93 -22.52
C ARG A 18 11.97 -29.40 -22.70
N LYS A 19 12.08 -30.21 -21.64
CA LYS A 19 11.76 -31.64 -21.68
C LYS A 19 10.26 -31.91 -21.50
N GLU A 20 9.64 -31.23 -20.53
CA GLU A 20 8.30 -31.58 -20.03
C GLU A 20 7.31 -30.40 -20.04
N GLY A 21 7.76 -29.19 -20.36
CA GLY A 21 6.96 -27.96 -20.24
C GLY A 21 6.78 -27.48 -18.79
N THR A 22 7.51 -28.06 -17.85
CA THR A 22 7.40 -27.77 -16.41
C THR A 22 7.82 -26.33 -16.09
N LEU A 23 6.94 -25.58 -15.43
CA LEU A 23 7.17 -24.20 -15.00
C LEU A 23 7.80 -24.13 -13.62
N LEU A 24 8.68 -23.17 -13.41
CA LEU A 24 9.33 -22.92 -12.12
C LEU A 24 8.42 -22.09 -11.21
N THR A 25 7.94 -22.70 -10.14
CA THR A 25 7.18 -22.01 -9.08
C THR A 25 7.97 -22.05 -7.78
N ASN A 26 8.82 -21.05 -7.55
CA ASN A 26 9.57 -20.90 -6.30
C ASN A 26 9.54 -19.43 -5.83
N PRO A 27 8.85 -19.11 -4.72
CA PRO A 27 8.74 -17.73 -4.22
C PRO A 27 10.08 -17.09 -3.83
N ALA A 28 11.02 -17.87 -3.29
CA ALA A 28 12.34 -17.36 -2.89
C ALA A 28 13.15 -16.94 -4.12
N ILE A 29 13.20 -17.79 -5.14
CA ILE A 29 13.87 -17.49 -6.42
C ILE A 29 13.21 -16.32 -7.13
N LYS A 30 11.87 -16.26 -7.12
CA LYS A 30 11.14 -15.11 -7.63
C LYS A 30 11.55 -13.81 -6.92
N SER A 31 11.67 -13.81 -5.58
CA SER A 31 12.13 -12.62 -4.86
C SER A 31 13.56 -12.23 -5.25
N ASN A 32 14.48 -13.18 -5.32
CA ASN A 32 15.89 -12.93 -5.69
C ASN A 32 16.02 -12.31 -7.08
N ILE A 33 15.27 -12.85 -8.05
CA ILE A 33 15.20 -12.29 -9.42
C ILE A 33 14.69 -10.86 -9.37
N LEU A 34 13.58 -10.61 -8.66
CA LEU A 34 12.99 -9.29 -8.54
C LEU A 34 13.91 -8.28 -7.83
N ASP A 35 14.66 -8.70 -6.81
CA ASP A 35 15.67 -7.87 -6.15
C ASP A 35 16.75 -7.42 -7.13
N LYS A 36 17.32 -8.35 -7.90
CA LYS A 36 18.35 -8.04 -8.90
C LYS A 36 17.84 -7.22 -10.08
N LEU A 37 16.61 -7.46 -10.52
CA LEU A 37 15.99 -6.62 -11.55
C LEU A 37 15.71 -5.21 -11.02
N ALA A 38 15.22 -5.08 -9.78
CA ALA A 38 14.99 -3.77 -9.18
C ALA A 38 16.29 -2.96 -9.07
N GLU A 39 17.38 -3.58 -8.58
CA GLU A 39 18.71 -2.97 -8.56
C GLU A 39 19.15 -2.52 -9.96
N SER A 40 19.03 -3.40 -10.95
CA SER A 40 19.48 -3.12 -12.32
C SER A 40 18.66 -2.03 -13.01
N ILE A 41 17.33 -2.04 -12.86
CA ILE A 41 16.45 -1.00 -13.43
C ILE A 41 16.73 0.34 -12.77
N PHE A 42 16.95 0.35 -11.45
CA PHE A 42 17.15 1.58 -10.69
C PHE A 42 18.39 2.37 -11.13
N VAL A 43 19.42 1.69 -11.66
CA VAL A 43 20.60 2.33 -12.26
C VAL A 43 20.21 3.24 -13.43
N TYR A 44 19.18 2.88 -14.20
CA TYR A 44 18.71 3.65 -15.35
C TYR A 44 17.60 4.63 -14.99
N THR A 45 16.64 4.21 -14.16
CA THR A 45 15.53 5.07 -13.75
C THR A 45 14.94 4.62 -12.41
N ALA A 46 14.75 5.58 -11.51
CA ALA A 46 14.03 5.34 -10.25
C ALA A 46 12.53 5.08 -10.46
N TYR A 47 11.95 5.63 -11.53
CA TYR A 47 10.52 5.64 -11.82
C TYR A 47 10.22 5.09 -13.22
N PRO A 48 10.43 3.78 -13.45
CA PRO A 48 10.14 3.19 -14.74
C PRO A 48 8.64 3.23 -15.07
N SER A 49 8.32 3.55 -16.32
CA SER A 49 6.97 3.54 -16.86
C SER A 49 6.39 2.12 -16.90
N GLN A 50 5.09 2.00 -17.21
CA GLN A 50 4.47 0.68 -17.39
C GLN A 50 5.10 -0.11 -18.53
N ALA A 51 5.25 0.50 -19.71
CA ALA A 51 5.88 -0.13 -20.87
C ALA A 51 7.31 -0.61 -20.58
N GLN A 52 8.11 0.17 -19.85
CA GLN A 52 9.46 -0.25 -19.46
C GLN A 52 9.47 -1.50 -18.57
N ARG A 53 8.53 -1.59 -17.62
CA ARG A 53 8.40 -2.78 -16.76
C ARG A 53 7.91 -4.00 -17.54
N GLU A 54 7.02 -3.80 -18.51
CA GLU A 54 6.53 -4.86 -19.40
C GLU A 54 7.65 -5.41 -20.28
N GLN A 55 8.48 -4.53 -20.88
CA GLN A 55 9.65 -4.94 -21.67
C GLN A 55 10.66 -5.75 -20.85
N VAL A 56 10.90 -5.37 -19.58
CA VAL A 56 11.79 -6.15 -18.70
C VAL A 56 11.19 -7.53 -18.40
N ALA A 57 9.88 -7.61 -18.15
CA ALA A 57 9.21 -8.88 -17.91
C ALA A 57 9.25 -9.77 -19.16
N GLU A 58 9.05 -9.19 -20.35
CA GLU A 58 9.14 -9.89 -21.63
C GLU A 58 10.56 -10.44 -21.86
N ALA A 59 11.59 -9.60 -21.70
CA ALA A 59 12.98 -10.02 -21.84
C ALA A 59 13.37 -11.12 -20.83
N LEU A 60 12.86 -11.04 -19.60
CA LEU A 60 13.07 -12.06 -18.57
C LEU A 60 12.49 -13.41 -19.00
N VAL A 61 11.23 -13.45 -19.44
CA VAL A 61 10.55 -14.69 -19.83
C VAL A 61 11.07 -15.22 -21.17
N ALA A 62 11.45 -14.34 -22.10
CA ALA A 62 12.11 -14.75 -23.35
C ALA A 62 13.44 -15.47 -23.07
N LYS A 63 14.22 -15.00 -22.09
CA LYS A 63 15.48 -15.63 -21.68
C LYS A 63 15.26 -16.88 -20.83
N HIS A 64 14.22 -16.89 -19.99
CA HIS A 64 13.89 -17.99 -19.08
C HIS A 64 12.42 -18.39 -19.24
N PRO A 65 12.07 -19.18 -20.28
CA PRO A 65 10.69 -19.60 -20.53
C PRO A 65 10.04 -20.36 -19.37
N CYS A 66 10.85 -21.02 -18.52
CA CYS A 66 10.37 -21.69 -17.31
C CYS A 66 9.69 -20.74 -16.30
N LEU A 67 9.91 -19.43 -16.40
CA LEU A 67 9.32 -18.42 -15.52
C LEU A 67 7.95 -17.92 -16.00
N ARG A 68 7.44 -18.40 -17.13
CA ARG A 68 6.17 -17.94 -17.69
C ARG A 68 5.03 -18.12 -16.69
N ASP A 69 4.21 -17.09 -16.52
CA ASP A 69 3.03 -17.13 -15.65
C ASP A 69 1.93 -18.00 -16.28
N PRO A 70 1.52 -19.12 -15.64
CA PRO A 70 0.50 -20.00 -16.20
C PRO A 70 -0.89 -19.37 -16.23
N VAL A 71 -1.16 -18.36 -15.40
CA VAL A 71 -2.49 -17.78 -15.22
C VAL A 71 -2.78 -16.67 -16.23
N SER A 72 -1.73 -15.99 -16.72
CA SER A 72 -1.89 -14.86 -17.62
C SER A 72 -1.80 -15.27 -19.09
N LEU A 73 -2.67 -14.71 -19.94
CA LEU A 73 -2.71 -14.98 -21.39
C LEU A 73 -1.35 -14.79 -22.07
N ASN A 74 -0.64 -13.70 -21.74
CA ASN A 74 0.70 -13.43 -22.28
C ASN A 74 1.85 -14.06 -21.46
N GLY A 75 1.57 -14.61 -20.28
CA GLY A 75 2.59 -15.16 -19.39
C GLY A 75 3.45 -14.14 -18.64
N LEU A 76 3.12 -12.84 -18.72
CA LEU A 76 3.98 -11.74 -18.23
C LEU A 76 3.36 -10.92 -17.10
N TYR A 77 2.04 -11.02 -16.92
CA TYR A 77 1.29 -10.08 -16.08
C TYR A 77 1.76 -10.07 -14.61
N SER A 78 1.97 -11.24 -14.01
CA SER A 78 2.46 -11.31 -12.62
C SER A 78 3.87 -10.77 -12.46
N TRP A 79 4.73 -10.85 -13.46
CA TRP A 79 6.10 -10.30 -13.42
C TRP A 79 6.09 -8.77 -13.46
N HIS A 80 5.35 -8.18 -14.40
CA HIS A 80 5.17 -6.72 -14.46
C HIS A 80 4.63 -6.16 -13.13
N ASN A 81 3.59 -6.80 -12.57
CA ASN A 81 3.00 -6.36 -11.30
C ASN A 81 3.95 -6.54 -10.12
N SER A 82 4.68 -7.66 -10.06
CA SER A 82 5.68 -7.88 -9.00
C SER A 82 6.79 -6.84 -9.07
N LEU A 83 7.27 -6.49 -10.28
CA LEU A 83 8.26 -5.44 -10.49
C LEU A 83 7.75 -4.08 -10.02
N LYS A 84 6.49 -3.71 -10.32
CA LYS A 84 5.89 -2.45 -9.85
C LYS A 84 6.02 -2.30 -8.33
N TYR A 85 5.64 -3.32 -7.57
CA TYR A 85 5.74 -3.29 -6.11
C TYR A 85 7.18 -3.36 -5.62
N LYS A 86 8.01 -4.23 -6.21
CA LYS A 86 9.41 -4.39 -5.81
C LYS A 86 10.21 -3.10 -5.99
N LEU A 87 10.04 -2.41 -7.12
CA LEU A 87 10.65 -1.11 -7.38
C LEU A 87 10.16 -0.03 -6.41
N GLY A 88 8.88 -0.06 -6.03
CA GLY A 88 8.34 0.81 -4.98
C GLY A 88 9.02 0.61 -3.63
N ASN A 89 9.20 -0.65 -3.23
CA ASN A 89 9.88 -1.01 -2.00
C ASN A 89 11.38 -0.65 -2.05
N TYR A 90 12.04 -0.89 -3.19
CA TYR A 90 13.44 -0.52 -3.41
C TYR A 90 13.63 1.00 -3.26
N ARG A 91 12.80 1.81 -3.92
CA ARG A 91 12.80 3.28 -3.75
C ARG A 91 12.63 3.68 -2.28
N ALA A 92 11.69 3.06 -1.57
CA ALA A 92 11.47 3.35 -0.15
C ALA A 92 12.71 3.00 0.69
N LYS A 93 13.36 1.86 0.40
CA LYS A 93 14.59 1.41 1.05
C LYS A 93 15.72 2.42 0.85
N VAL A 94 15.98 2.90 -0.37
CA VAL A 94 17.12 3.80 -0.65
C VAL A 94 16.82 5.29 -0.45
N ARG A 95 15.58 5.67 -0.15
CA ARG A 95 15.17 7.08 0.02
C ARG A 95 15.98 7.83 1.08
N HIS A 96 16.38 7.16 2.16
CA HIS A 96 17.13 7.78 3.25
C HIS A 96 18.54 8.25 2.84
N LEU A 97 19.06 7.76 1.71
CA LEU A 97 20.36 8.15 1.16
C LEU A 97 20.36 9.55 0.52
N GLY A 98 19.20 10.22 0.44
CA GLY A 98 19.12 11.61 -0.02
C GLY A 98 19.30 11.81 -1.53
N LEU A 99 19.15 10.76 -2.33
CA LEU A 99 19.27 10.84 -3.79
C LEU A 99 18.30 11.89 -4.39
N PRO A 100 18.78 12.86 -5.20
CA PRO A 100 17.96 13.91 -5.79
C PRO A 100 16.75 13.36 -6.56
N GLU A 101 16.97 12.30 -7.34
CA GLU A 101 15.96 11.59 -8.13
C GLU A 101 14.79 11.05 -7.30
N LEU A 102 14.97 10.82 -6.00
CA LEU A 102 13.92 10.33 -5.10
C LEU A 102 13.23 11.46 -4.32
N ASN A 103 13.81 12.66 -4.32
CA ASN A 103 13.35 13.79 -3.55
C ASN A 103 12.25 14.60 -4.27
N VAL A 104 12.14 14.47 -5.60
CA VAL A 104 11.07 15.10 -6.42
C VAL A 104 9.66 14.81 -5.93
N ASN A 105 9.43 13.63 -5.32
CA ASN A 105 8.14 13.22 -4.77
C ASN A 105 8.13 13.18 -3.22
N SER A 106 9.13 13.78 -2.57
CA SER A 106 9.17 13.84 -1.11
C SER A 106 8.19 14.89 -0.60
N ARG A 107 7.06 14.45 -0.05
CA ARG A 107 6.08 15.32 0.65
C ARG A 107 6.68 16.13 1.81
N LYS A 108 7.91 15.79 2.26
CA LYS A 108 8.55 16.36 3.46
C LYS A 108 9.37 17.62 3.19
N ARG A 109 9.55 18.03 1.92
CA ARG A 109 10.36 19.21 1.52
C ARG A 109 9.55 20.27 0.76
N LYS A 110 8.27 20.47 1.11
CA LYS A 110 7.69 21.81 0.95
C LYS A 110 8.24 22.63 2.11
N SER A 111 9.28 23.38 1.82
CA SER A 111 9.94 24.26 2.78
C SER A 111 8.93 25.17 3.45
N SER A 112 9.16 25.39 4.73
CA SER A 112 8.42 26.21 5.70
C SER A 112 8.38 27.71 5.37
N ALA A 113 8.35 28.09 4.08
CA ALA A 113 8.21 29.48 3.64
C ALA A 113 6.75 29.84 3.29
N ASP A 114 5.95 28.86 2.83
CA ASP A 114 4.53 29.07 2.51
C ASP A 114 3.64 28.24 3.43
N SER A 115 3.43 28.76 4.65
CA SER A 115 2.55 28.19 5.68
C SER A 115 1.05 28.18 5.29
N SER A 116 0.69 28.58 4.06
CA SER A 116 -0.70 28.60 3.59
C SER A 116 -1.12 27.31 2.86
N THR A 117 -0.19 26.46 2.46
CA THR A 117 -0.51 25.20 1.75
C THR A 117 0.09 23.98 2.45
N LEU A 118 -0.08 23.93 3.78
CA LEU A 118 0.08 22.69 4.52
C LEU A 118 -0.95 21.71 3.97
N GLY A 119 -0.49 20.73 3.19
CA GLY A 119 -1.24 19.53 2.91
C GLY A 119 -1.58 18.93 4.26
N ARG A 120 -2.80 19.24 4.70
CA ARG A 120 -3.38 18.96 6.01
C ARG A 120 -2.75 17.67 6.51
N SER A 121 -1.97 17.75 7.59
CA SER A 121 -1.65 16.59 8.41
C SER A 121 -2.98 16.06 8.92
N LEU A 122 -3.71 15.37 8.04
CA LEU A 122 -4.87 14.58 8.38
C LEU A 122 -4.31 13.58 9.36
N LYS A 123 -4.64 13.76 10.63
CA LYS A 123 -4.39 12.74 11.64
C LYS A 123 -4.93 11.45 11.02
N ARG A 124 -4.05 10.47 10.78
CA ARG A 124 -4.52 9.17 10.34
C ARG A 124 -5.47 8.69 11.43
N ALA A 125 -6.62 8.13 11.05
CA ALA A 125 -7.50 7.47 12.00
C ALA A 125 -6.63 6.52 12.83
N ASN A 126 -6.55 6.75 14.14
CA ASN A 126 -5.80 5.87 15.01
C ASN A 126 -6.49 4.51 14.96
N LYS A 127 -5.72 3.45 14.78
CA LYS A 127 -6.24 2.09 14.62
C LYS A 127 -6.69 1.53 15.98
N SER A 128 -7.71 2.17 16.57
CA SER A 128 -8.39 1.82 17.83
C SER A 128 -9.50 2.82 18.23
N GLU A 129 -9.94 3.74 17.36
CA GLU A 129 -11.10 4.64 17.63
C GLU A 129 -12.46 3.91 17.59
N VAL A 130 -12.52 2.67 18.11
CA VAL A 130 -13.81 2.02 18.43
C VAL A 130 -14.50 2.73 19.61
N ASN A 131 -13.74 3.55 20.36
CA ASN A 131 -14.23 4.30 21.52
C ASN A 131 -14.12 5.83 21.31
N TYR A 132 -14.37 6.34 20.11
CA TYR A 132 -14.50 7.80 19.96
C TYR A 132 -15.84 8.24 20.58
N LEU A 133 -15.77 8.81 21.79
CA LEU A 133 -16.88 9.53 22.41
C LEU A 133 -16.69 11.03 22.12
N PRO A 134 -17.62 11.69 21.39
CA PRO A 134 -17.57 13.13 21.21
C PRO A 134 -17.52 13.83 22.58
N PRO A 135 -16.75 14.91 22.74
CA PRO A 135 -16.79 15.70 23.96
C PRO A 135 -18.18 16.31 24.17
N HIS A 136 -18.56 16.54 25.42
CA HIS A 136 -19.81 17.21 25.74
C HIS A 136 -19.89 18.61 25.10
N PRO A 137 -21.11 19.12 24.82
CA PRO A 137 -21.30 20.49 24.39
C PRO A 137 -20.66 21.50 25.38
N PRO A 138 -20.26 22.69 24.92
CA PRO A 138 -19.70 23.70 25.80
C PRO A 138 -20.66 24.06 26.93
N GLY A 139 -20.22 23.91 28.18
CA GLY A 139 -21.03 24.17 29.38
C GLY A 139 -21.73 22.94 29.96
N GLU A 140 -21.73 21.82 29.25
CA GLU A 140 -22.30 20.56 29.74
C GLU A 140 -21.26 19.68 30.44
N THR A 141 -21.71 18.98 31.46
CA THR A 141 -20.93 18.00 32.24
C THR A 141 -21.72 16.69 32.34
N ASP A 142 -21.06 15.60 32.72
CA ASP A 142 -21.74 14.31 32.94
C ASP A 142 -22.93 14.44 33.91
N ALA A 143 -22.79 15.27 34.95
CA ALA A 143 -23.83 15.47 35.95
C ALA A 143 -25.04 16.25 35.40
N THR A 144 -24.83 17.24 34.52
CA THR A 144 -25.94 18.00 33.93
C THR A 144 -26.72 17.14 32.93
N LEU A 145 -26.01 16.36 32.12
CA LEU A 145 -26.62 15.45 31.15
C LEU A 145 -27.35 14.28 31.82
N GLU A 146 -26.83 13.75 32.93
CA GLU A 146 -27.54 12.70 33.69
C GLU A 146 -28.81 13.25 34.34
N LYS A 147 -28.77 14.50 34.83
CA LYS A 147 -29.95 15.18 35.35
C LYS A 147 -31.02 15.34 34.26
N GLU A 148 -30.62 15.83 33.08
CA GLU A 148 -31.51 15.97 31.92
C GLU A 148 -32.10 14.61 31.48
N ARG A 149 -31.29 13.55 31.48
CA ARG A 149 -31.74 12.19 31.17
C ARG A 149 -32.84 11.72 32.12
N VAL A 150 -32.68 11.96 33.43
CA VAL A 150 -33.68 11.59 34.44
C VAL A 150 -34.97 12.41 34.28
N GLU A 151 -34.87 13.71 34.00
CA GLU A 151 -36.02 14.58 33.74
C GLU A 151 -36.82 14.11 32.52
N LEU A 152 -36.15 13.79 31.41
CA LEU A 152 -36.79 13.26 30.21
C LEU A 152 -37.51 11.93 30.46
N LEU A 153 -36.89 11.03 31.24
CA LEU A 153 -37.52 9.76 31.61
C LEU A 153 -38.75 9.96 32.49
N TYR A 154 -38.73 10.95 33.38
CA TYR A 154 -39.88 11.31 34.19
C TYR A 154 -41.02 11.87 33.33
N GLU A 155 -40.72 12.80 32.41
CA GLU A 155 -41.71 13.34 31.48
C GLU A 155 -42.33 12.27 30.57
N TYR A 156 -41.51 11.34 30.06
CA TYR A 156 -41.97 10.24 29.21
C TYR A 156 -42.99 9.32 29.91
N GLN A 157 -42.91 9.18 31.22
CA GLN A 157 -43.83 8.35 31.99
C GLN A 157 -45.21 9.00 32.19
N LYS A 158 -45.33 10.32 31.99
CA LYS A 158 -46.61 11.03 32.10
C LYS A 158 -47.52 10.67 30.92
N ARG A 159 -48.77 10.29 31.20
CA ARG A 159 -49.79 9.96 30.19
C ARG A 159 -50.99 10.90 30.34
N ASN A 160 -51.64 11.25 29.23
CA ASN A 160 -52.80 12.15 29.14
C ASN A 160 -52.52 13.62 29.54
N ASN A 161 -51.43 14.20 29.03
CA ASN A 161 -51.00 15.58 29.33
C ASN A 161 -51.82 16.68 28.60
N ASN A 162 -52.88 16.30 27.85
CA ASN A 162 -53.68 17.24 27.05
C ASN A 162 -54.34 18.35 27.88
N LYS A 163 -54.51 18.17 29.21
CA LYS A 163 -55.05 19.20 30.11
C LYS A 163 -54.00 20.21 30.59
N LEU A 164 -52.72 19.87 30.56
CA LEU A 164 -51.60 20.73 31.01
C LEU A 164 -51.00 21.57 29.87
N ILE A 165 -51.26 21.21 28.61
CA ILE A 165 -50.74 21.91 27.41
C ILE A 165 -51.67 23.07 26.99
N ASN A 166 -52.89 23.14 27.55
CA ASN A 166 -53.93 24.10 27.17
C ASN A 166 -54.07 25.31 28.13
N GLU A 167 -53.13 25.50 29.07
CA GLU A 167 -52.94 26.76 29.82
C GLU A 167 -51.71 27.50 29.28
#